data_AF-A0A1Q7DLP0-F1
#
_entry.id   AF-A0A1Q7DLP0-F1
#
_cell.length_a   1.000
_cell.length_b   1.000
_cell.length_c   1.000
_cell.angle_alpha   90.00
_cell.angle_beta   90.00
_cell.angle_gamma   90.00
#
_symmetry.space_group_name_H-M   'P 1'
#
loop_
_entity.id
_entity.type
_entity.pdbx_description
1 polymer ?
#
loop_
_entity_poly.entity_id
_entity_poly.type
_entity_poly.pdbx_seq_one_letter_code
_entity_poly.pdbx_strand_id
1 'polypeptide(L)'
;MREQAGWHEHARYMDELFESGFVLFAGPLEGEREVLWIVEADSQSAIRERMAEDPWQVNGMLRPERIERWTVVLDAMKAKSEARRTGT
;
A
#
# COMPACT_ATOMS: atom_id res chain seq x y z
N MET A 1 -11.47 12.42 -1.09
CA MET A 1 -11.03 11.27 -0.26
C MET A 1 -11.39 11.43 1.22
N ARG A 2 -10.92 12.49 1.91
CA ARG A 2 -11.06 12.63 3.38
C ARG A 2 -12.48 12.82 3.94
N GLU A 3 -13.42 13.17 3.07
CA GLU A 3 -14.83 13.37 3.43
C GLU A 3 -15.68 12.10 3.24
N GLN A 4 -15.09 11.01 2.76
CA GLN A 4 -15.79 9.75 2.52
C GLN A 4 -16.14 9.04 3.83
N ALA A 5 -17.26 8.32 3.85
CA ALA A 5 -17.71 7.57 5.01
C ALA A 5 -16.66 6.53 5.45
N GLY A 6 -16.36 6.47 6.75
CA GLY A 6 -15.34 5.56 7.29
C GLY A 6 -13.89 5.96 6.99
N TRP A 7 -13.64 7.19 6.54
CA TRP A 7 -12.28 7.68 6.27
C TRP A 7 -11.34 7.58 7.48
N HIS A 8 -11.81 7.92 8.68
CA HIS A 8 -10.94 7.93 9.86
C HIS A 8 -10.46 6.53 10.22
N GLU A 9 -11.36 5.55 10.18
CA GLU A 9 -11.06 4.15 10.45
C GLU A 9 -10.16 3.55 9.36
N HIS A 10 -10.44 3.85 8.08
CA HIS A 10 -9.59 3.47 6.96
C HIS A 10 -8.18 4.05 7.10
N ALA A 11 -8.07 5.36 7.36
CA ALA A 11 -6.77 6.03 7.49
C ALA A 11 -5.95 5.44 8.64
N ARG A 12 -6.57 5.19 9.81
CA ARG A 12 -5.92 4.54 10.94
C ARG A 12 -5.42 3.13 10.57
N TYR A 13 -6.23 2.35 9.86
CA TYR A 13 -5.82 1.02 9.42
C TYR A 13 -4.66 1.06 8.40
N MET A 14 -4.68 2.03 7.49
CA MET A 14 -3.57 2.24 6.55
C MET A 14 -2.27 2.66 7.25
N ASP A 15 -2.36 3.49 8.30
CA ASP A 15 -1.21 3.85 9.13
C ASP A 15 -0.63 2.60 9.82
N GLU A 16 -1.47 1.73 10.39
CA GLU A 16 -1.05 0.46 11.00
C GLU A 16 -0.35 -0.47 9.99
N LEU A 17 -0.87 -0.58 8.76
CA LEU A 17 -0.24 -1.37 7.70
C LEU A 17 1.11 -0.79 7.24
N PHE A 18 1.24 0.54 7.24
CA PHE A 18 2.49 1.21 6.90
C PHE A 18 3.53 1.02 8.01
N GLU A 19 3.14 1.23 9.26
CA GLU A 19 4.01 1.02 10.43
C GLU A 19 4.49 -0.42 10.56
N SER A 20 3.66 -1.40 10.18
CA SER A 20 4.06 -2.82 10.18
C SER A 20 4.99 -3.19 9.02
N GLY A 21 5.25 -2.28 8.08
CA GLY A 21 6.02 -2.54 6.87
C GLY A 21 5.28 -3.39 5.82
N PHE A 22 3.96 -3.59 5.97
CA PHE A 22 3.16 -4.30 4.99
C PHE A 22 2.90 -3.41 3.77
N VAL A 23 2.44 -2.18 3.97
CA VAL A 23 2.34 -1.17 2.92
C VAL A 23 3.66 -0.41 2.82
N LEU A 24 4.27 -0.39 1.63
CA LEU A 24 5.46 0.39 1.33
C LEU A 24 5.10 1.74 0.71
N PHE A 25 4.11 1.75 -0.18
CA PHE A 25 3.56 2.95 -0.80
C PHE A 25 2.06 2.76 -1.04
N ALA A 26 1.26 3.78 -0.75
CA ALA A 26 -0.16 3.78 -1.09
C ALA A 26 -0.63 5.18 -1.48
N GLY A 27 -1.52 5.25 -2.46
CA GLY A 27 -2.15 6.53 -2.83
C GLY A 27 -3.03 6.44 -4.07
N PRO A 28 -3.82 7.48 -4.34
CA PRO A 28 -4.62 7.58 -5.55
C PRO A 28 -3.73 7.73 -6.80
N LEU A 29 -4.12 7.06 -7.87
CA LEU A 29 -3.63 7.34 -9.22
C LEU A 29 -4.31 8.61 -9.78
N GLU A 30 -3.82 9.07 -10.92
CA GLU A 30 -4.43 10.19 -11.63
C GLU A 30 -5.93 9.95 -11.89
N GLY A 31 -6.75 10.96 -11.59
CA GLY A 31 -8.22 10.86 -11.71
C GLY A 31 -8.93 10.32 -10.46
N GLU A 32 -8.20 10.01 -9.38
CA GLU A 32 -8.73 9.69 -8.03
C GLU A 32 -9.71 8.50 -7.92
N ARG A 33 -9.89 7.72 -8.99
CA ARG A 33 -10.78 6.55 -9.01
C ARG A 33 -10.09 5.28 -8.54
N GLU A 34 -8.82 5.15 -8.88
CA GLU A 34 -8.01 3.98 -8.58
C GLU A 34 -6.96 4.35 -7.54
N VAL A 35 -6.64 3.40 -6.67
CA VAL A 35 -5.53 3.51 -5.72
C VAL A 35 -4.49 2.45 -6.03
N LEU A 36 -3.22 2.81 -5.93
CA LEU A 36 -2.11 1.88 -6.04
C LEU A 36 -1.56 1.59 -4.65
N TRP A 37 -1.47 0.32 -4.31
CA TRP A 37 -0.74 -0.15 -3.13
C TRP A 37 0.49 -0.95 -3.61
N ILE A 38 1.67 -0.57 -3.13
CA ILE A 38 2.89 -1.36 -3.21
C ILE A 38 3.11 -1.96 -1.83
N VAL A 39 3.08 -3.28 -1.73
CA VAL A 39 3.10 -4.01 -0.46
C VAL A 39 4.19 -5.07 -0.45
N GLU A 40 4.70 -5.37 0.74
CA GLU A 40 5.54 -6.54 1.01
C GLU A 40 4.64 -7.68 1.54
N ALA A 41 4.54 -8.77 0.79
CA ALA A 41 3.69 -9.90 1.15
C ALA A 41 4.13 -11.22 0.50
N ASP A 42 3.98 -12.32 1.24
CA ASP A 42 4.37 -13.66 0.78
C ASP A 42 3.48 -14.20 -0.34
N SER A 43 2.20 -13.76 -0.39
CA SER A 43 1.22 -14.28 -1.34
C SER A 43 0.07 -13.31 -1.64
N GLN A 44 -0.63 -13.53 -2.76
CA GLN A 44 -1.85 -12.77 -3.06
C GLN A 44 -2.96 -13.01 -2.03
N SER A 45 -3.04 -14.21 -1.43
CA SER A 45 -4.03 -14.51 -0.40
C SER A 45 -3.82 -13.65 0.84
N ALA A 46 -2.57 -13.52 1.30
CA ALA A 46 -2.23 -12.65 2.43
C ALA A 46 -2.62 -11.18 2.15
N ILE A 47 -2.45 -10.71 0.90
CA ILE A 47 -2.90 -9.37 0.50
C ILE A 47 -4.42 -9.25 0.63
N ARG A 48 -5.17 -10.24 0.13
CA ARG A 48 -6.64 -10.24 0.19
C ARG A 48 -7.16 -10.30 1.62
N GLU A 49 -6.51 -11.06 2.50
CA GLU A 49 -6.84 -11.13 3.92
C GLU A 49 -6.67 -9.76 4.58
N ARG A 50 -5.52 -9.09 4.36
CA ARG A 50 -5.30 -7.72 4.87
C ARG A 50 -6.26 -6.70 4.27
N MET A 51 -6.58 -6.80 2.98
CA MET A 51 -7.58 -5.91 2.38
C MET A 51 -8.95 -6.12 3.00
N ALA A 52 -9.36 -7.36 3.30
CA ALA A 52 -10.67 -7.66 3.87
C ALA A 52 -10.90 -7.06 5.27
N GLU A 53 -9.82 -6.70 5.98
CA GLU A 53 -9.86 -6.01 7.27
C GLU A 53 -10.04 -4.48 7.12
N ASP A 54 -9.83 -3.92 5.93
CA ASP A 54 -10.01 -2.49 5.67
C ASP A 54 -11.50 -2.10 5.75
N PRO A 55 -11.88 -1.09 6.57
CA PRO A 55 -13.24 -0.57 6.64
C PRO A 55 -13.85 -0.22 5.27
N TRP A 56 -13.03 0.29 4.34
CA TRP A 56 -13.46 0.61 2.98
C TRP A 56 -13.65 -0.61 2.09
N GLN A 57 -12.94 -1.70 2.36
CA GLN A 57 -13.19 -2.97 1.69
C GLN A 57 -14.49 -3.59 2.20
N VAL A 58 -14.71 -3.56 3.52
CA VAL A 58 -15.91 -4.10 4.18
C VAL A 58 -17.19 -3.39 3.71
N ASN A 59 -17.16 -2.07 3.55
CA ASN A 59 -18.31 -1.31 3.04
C ASN A 59 -18.38 -1.25 1.50
N GLY A 60 -17.42 -1.89 0.82
CA GLY A 60 -17.41 -2.07 -0.63
C GLY A 60 -16.92 -0.88 -1.44
N MET A 61 -16.37 0.16 -0.81
CA MET A 61 -15.76 1.33 -1.47
C MET A 61 -14.37 1.04 -2.05
N LEU A 62 -13.63 0.12 -1.44
CA LEU A 62 -12.37 -0.40 -1.96
C LEU A 62 -12.59 -1.81 -2.49
N ARG A 63 -12.01 -2.13 -3.65
CA ARG A 63 -11.97 -3.49 -4.21
C ARG A 63 -10.66 -3.71 -4.96
N PRO A 64 -10.06 -4.90 -4.85
CA PRO A 64 -8.88 -5.22 -5.65
C PRO A 64 -9.28 -5.40 -7.12
N GLU A 65 -8.86 -4.49 -7.99
CA GLU A 65 -9.00 -4.65 -9.43
C GLU A 65 -7.96 -5.62 -10.00
N ARG A 66 -6.71 -5.50 -9.52
CA ARG A 66 -5.58 -6.31 -9.96
C ARG A 66 -4.57 -6.48 -8.82
N ILE A 67 -4.09 -7.70 -8.63
CA ILE A 67 -3.01 -8.01 -7.69
C ILE A 67 -1.94 -8.78 -8.45
N GLU A 68 -0.72 -8.23 -8.48
CA GLU A 68 0.37 -8.78 -9.26
C GLU A 68 1.67 -8.75 -8.47
N ARG A 69 2.47 -9.81 -8.62
CA ARG A 69 3.82 -9.81 -8.08
C ARG A 69 4.68 -8.87 -8.91
N TRP A 70 5.34 -7.93 -8.26
CA TRP A 70 6.28 -7.02 -8.90
C TRP A 70 7.72 -7.42 -8.59
N THR A 71 8.44 -7.92 -9.60
CA THR A 71 9.88 -8.14 -9.50
C THR A 71 10.60 -6.82 -9.73
N VAL A 72 11.05 -6.16 -8.65
CA VAL A 72 11.82 -4.93 -8.73
C VAL A 72 13.25 -5.25 -9.20
N VAL A 73 13.62 -4.76 -10.38
CA VAL A 73 14.96 -4.95 -10.95
C VAL A 73 15.89 -3.77 -10.65
N LEU A 74 15.35 -2.55 -10.57
CA LEU A 74 16.11 -1.33 -10.32
C LEU A 74 15.48 -0.54 -9.18
N ASP A 75 16.29 -0.19 -8.18
CA ASP A 75 15.89 0.60 -7.02
C ASP A 75 16.94 1.68 -6.71
N ALA A 76 16.62 2.92 -7.06
CA ALA A 76 17.47 4.07 -6.78
C ALA A 76 17.46 4.49 -5.30
N MET A 77 16.41 4.17 -4.53
CA MET A 77 16.33 4.50 -3.10
C MET A 77 17.31 3.65 -2.31
N LYS A 78 17.36 2.34 -2.61
CA LYS A 78 18.37 1.45 -2.06
C LYS A 78 19.78 1.91 -2.43
N ALA A 79 20.06 2.17 -3.69
CA ALA A 79 21.39 2.60 -4.15
C ALA A 79 21.87 3.89 -3.45
N LYS A 80 21.01 4.90 -3.33
CA LYS A 80 21.33 6.15 -2.60
C LYS A 80 21.54 5.92 -1.11
N SER A 81 20.77 5.03 -0.49
CA SER A 81 20.94 4.69 0.92
C SER A 81 22.30 4.02 1.18
N GLU A 82 22.73 3.15 0.28
CA GLU A 82 24.02 2.46 0.34
C GLU A 82 25.18 3.44 0.14
N ALA A 83 25.10 4.33 -0.85
CA ALA A 83 26.08 5.39 -1.06
C ALA A 83 26.25 6.28 0.19
N ARG A 84 25.15 6.76 0.78
CA ARG A 84 25.17 7.60 1.98
C ARG A 84 25.79 6.90 3.20
N ARG A 85 25.58 5.59 3.35
CA ARG A 85 26.23 4.80 4.42
C ARG A 85 27.73 4.61 4.19
N THR A 86 28.19 4.68 2.95
CA THR A 86 29.58 4.41 2.56
C THR A 86 30.43 5.69 2.47
N GLY A 87 29.84 6.87 2.71
CA GLY A 87 30.57 8.14 2.80
C GLY A 87 31.15 8.67 1.48
N THR A 88 30.59 8.23 0.34
CA THR A 88 30.80 8.86 -0.99
C THR A 88 29.62 9.75 -1.29
#